data_AF-A0A940SNZ6-F1
#
_entry.id   AF-A0A940SNZ6-F1
#
_cell.length_a   1.000
_cell.length_b   1.000
_cell.length_c   1.000
_cell.angle_alpha   90.00
_cell.angle_beta   90.00
_cell.angle_gamma   90.00
#
_symmetry.space_group_name_H-M   'P 1'
#
loop_
_entity.id
_entity.type
_entity.pdbx_description
1 polymer ?
#
loop_
_entity_poly.entity_id
_entity_poly.type
_entity_poly.pdbx_seq_one_letter_code
_entity_poly.pdbx_strand_id
1 'polypeptide(L)' 'MKLQIDLKPCPFCGSAAEYGEHHKAAYVFCTGCGAMTKCFAENNYKELNQLAAAESWNRRTEHE' A
#
# COMPACT_ATOMS: atom_id res chain seq x y z
N MET A 1 -9.82 0.71 -16.22
CA MET A 1 -8.66 -0.19 -16.43
C MET A 1 -8.23 -0.60 -15.03
N LYS A 2 -8.35 -1.87 -14.59
CA LYS A 2 -7.89 -2.23 -13.24
C LYS A 2 -6.35 -2.17 -13.23
N LEU A 3 -5.78 -1.16 -12.58
CA LEU A 3 -4.35 -1.09 -12.30
C LEU A 3 -4.01 -2.23 -11.34
N GLN A 4 -3.37 -3.28 -11.83
CA GLN A 4 -2.85 -4.35 -11.00
C GLN A 4 -1.41 -4.00 -10.63
N ILE A 5 -1.23 -3.41 -9.46
CA ILE A 5 0.08 -3.10 -8.90
C ILE A 5 0.42 -4.16 -7.88
N ASP A 6 1.48 -4.91 -8.14
CA ASP A 6 1.95 -5.95 -7.25
C ASP A 6 2.63 -5.33 -6.02
N LEU A 7 2.19 -5.76 -4.84
CA LEU A 7 2.74 -5.32 -3.56
C LEU A 7 3.92 -6.22 -3.20
N LYS A 8 5.07 -5.60 -2.91
CA LYS A 8 6.23 -6.31 -2.37
C LYS A 8 5.92 -6.82 -0.96
N PRO A 9 6.56 -7.93 -0.51
CA PRO A 9 6.42 -8.43 0.86
C PRO A 9 6.80 -7.37 1.91
N CYS A 10 6.32 -7.56 3.13
CA CYS A 10 6.62 -6.68 4.25
C CYS A 10 8.12 -6.64 4.54
N PRO A 11 8.77 -5.45 4.53
CA PRO A 11 10.21 -5.34 4.81
C PRO A 11 10.57 -5.66 6.26
N PHE A 12 9.60 -5.70 7.18
CA PHE A 12 9.84 -5.90 8.61
C PHE A 12 9.73 -7.37 9.04
N CYS A 13 8.82 -8.13 8.44
CA CYS A 13 8.54 -9.51 8.84
C CYS A 13 8.43 -10.51 7.68
N GLY A 14 8.60 -10.06 6.43
CA GLY A 14 8.53 -10.91 5.24
C GLY A 14 7.13 -11.40 4.85
N SER A 15 6.09 -11.12 5.64
CA SER A 15 4.72 -11.52 5.34
C SER A 15 4.13 -10.75 4.16
N ALA A 16 2.98 -11.22 3.65
CA ALA A 16 2.27 -10.55 2.57
C ALA A 16 1.76 -9.16 2.97
N ALA A 17 1.52 -8.33 1.95
CA ALA A 17 0.94 -7.01 2.08
C ALA A 17 -0.35 -6.92 1.26
N GLU A 18 -1.35 -6.21 1.78
CA GLU A 18 -2.67 -6.05 1.17
C GLU A 18 -3.11 -4.57 1.17
N TYR A 19 -4.06 -4.25 0.28
CA TYR A 19 -4.70 -2.94 0.25
C TYR A 19 -5.79 -2.86 1.33
N GLY A 20 -5.69 -1.82 2.15
CA GLY A 20 -6.78 -1.39 3.01
C GLY A 20 -7.45 -0.14 2.45
N GLU A 21 -8.76 -0.06 2.65
CA GLU A 21 -9.56 1.10 2.25
C GLU A 21 -10.38 1.60 3.42
N HIS A 22 -10.36 2.92 3.64
CA HIS A 22 -11.18 3.57 4.64
C HIS A 22 -11.79 4.85 4.07
N HIS A 23 -13.12 4.86 3.90
CA HIS A 23 -13.87 5.88 3.17
C HIS A 23 -13.35 6.10 1.74
N LYS A 24 -12.55 7.15 1.53
CA LYS A 24 -11.92 7.52 0.25
C LYS A 24 -10.40 7.36 0.27
N ALA A 25 -9.85 6.93 1.41
CA ALA A 25 -8.44 6.74 1.59
C ALA A 25 -8.03 5.30 1.24
N ALA A 26 -6.90 5.15 0.57
CA ALA A 26 -6.24 3.88 0.38
C ALA A 26 -4.95 3.82 1.22
N TYR A 27 -4.63 2.65 1.73
CA TYR A 27 -3.35 2.37 2.38
C TYR A 27 -2.93 0.93 2.09
N VAL A 28 -1.66 0.62 2.31
CA VAL A 28 -1.17 -0.76 2.28
C VAL A 28 -0.79 -1.16 3.69
N PHE A 29 -1.13 -2.39 4.08
CA PHE A 29 -0.78 -2.94 5.37
C PHE A 29 -0.23 -4.37 5.23
N CYS A 30 0.63 -4.75 6.17
CA CYS A 30 1.14 -6.10 6.31
C CYS A 30 0.15 -6.97 7.09
N THR A 31 -0.17 -8.15 6.56
CA THR A 31 -1.09 -9.10 7.21
C THR A 31 -0.45 -9.87 8.38
N GLY A 32 0.88 -9.89 8.48
CA GLY A 32 1.62 -10.49 9.59
C GLY A 32 1.81 -9.58 10.80
N CYS A 33 2.56 -8.48 10.64
CA CYS A 33 2.95 -7.60 11.74
C CYS A 33 2.08 -6.34 11.90
N GLY A 34 1.13 -6.07 10.99
CA GLY A 34 0.28 -4.88 11.05
C GLY A 34 0.96 -3.57 10.64
N ALA A 35 2.24 -3.59 10.21
CA ALA A 35 2.90 -2.40 9.66
C ALA A 35 2.11 -1.85 8.47
N MET A 36 1.89 -0.53 8.40
CA MET A 36 1.06 0.09 7.37
C MET A 36 1.65 1.38 6.81
N THR A 37 1.21 1.77 5.61
CA THR A 37 1.47 3.11 5.06
C THR A 37 0.62 4.17 5.76
N LYS A 38 0.92 5.44 5.48
CA LYS A 38 -0.06 6.50 5.70
C LYS A 38 -1.29 6.27 4.81
N CYS A 39 -2.40 6.89 5.17
CA CYS A 39 -3.61 6.93 4.36
C CYS A 39 -3.46 7.94 3.22
N PHE A 40 -3.68 7.51 1.98
CA PHE A 40 -3.67 8.35 0.78
C PHE A 40 -5.10 8.67 0.37
N ALA A 41 -5.50 9.93 0.49
CA ALA A 41 -6.84 10.42 0.15
C ALA A 41 -6.79 11.74 -0.64
N GLU A 42 -5.65 12.02 -1.29
CA GLU A 42 -5.36 13.35 -1.88
C GLU A 42 -6.21 13.66 -3.11
N ASN A 43 -6.81 12.65 -3.73
CA ASN A 43 -7.66 12.83 -4.90
C ASN A 43 -8.99 12.07 -4.74
N ASN A 44 -10.04 12.54 -5.45
CA ASN A 44 -11.33 11.83 -5.52
C ASN A 44 -11.24 10.53 -6.36
N TYR A 45 -10.05 10.15 -6.83
CA TYR A 45 -9.83 9.02 -7.73
C TYR A 45 -9.20 7.86 -6.95
N LYS A 46 -10.05 6.94 -6.48
CA LYS A 46 -9.65 5.75 -5.72
C LYS A 46 -8.42 5.02 -6.29
N GLU A 47 -8.34 4.88 -7.61
CA GLU A 47 -7.23 4.21 -8.30
C GLU A 47 -5.89 4.93 -8.11
N LEU A 48 -5.88 6.27 -8.10
CA LEU A 48 -4.68 7.06 -7.85
C LEU A 48 -4.25 7.00 -6.38
N ASN A 49 -5.21 6.97 -5.45
CA ASN A 49 -4.91 6.77 -4.03
C ASN A 49 -4.29 5.39 -3.77
N GLN A 50 -4.81 4.33 -4.41
CA GLN A 50 -4.24 2.99 -4.32
C GLN A 50 -2.82 2.93 -4.92
N LEU A 51 -2.59 3.61 -6.06
CA LEU A 51 -1.27 3.71 -6.67
C LEU A 51 -0.26 4.38 -5.73
N ALA A 52 -0.62 5.52 -5.13
CA ALA A 52 0.25 6.22 -4.19
C ALA A 52 0.58 5.36 -2.96
N ALA A 53 -0.40 4.61 -2.44
CA ALA A 53 -0.20 3.69 -1.33
C ALA A 53 0.76 2.54 -1.70
N ALA A 54 0.58 1.95 -2.89
CA ALA A 54 1.43 0.89 -3.40
C ALA A 54 2.87 1.35 -3.63
N GLU A 55 3.07 2.50 -4.28
CA GLU A 55 4.39 3.07 -4.49
C GLU A 55 5.10 3.38 -3.17
N SER A 56 4.37 3.98 -2.21
CA SER A 56 4.93 4.27 -0.89
C SER A 56 5.35 3.00 -0.14
N TRP A 57 4.56 1.92 -0.25
CA TRP A 57 4.91 0.63 0.32
C TRP A 57 6.14 0.01 -0.35
N ASN A 58 6.14 -0.06 -1.68
CA ASN A 58 7.19 -0.71 -2.47
C ASN A 58 8.53 0.03 -2.45
N ARG A 59 8.56 1.32 -2.10
CA ARG A 59 9.79 2.07 -1.82
C ARG A 59 10.41 1.72 -0.46
N ARG A 60 9.62 1.34 0.54
CA ARG A 60 10.17 0.96 1.87
C ARG A 60 11.07 -0.27 1.80
N THR A 61 10.82 -1.13 0.83
CA THR A 61 11.60 -2.34 0.56
C THR A 61 12.84 -2.09 -0.31
N GLU A 62 13.12 -0.84 -0.74
CA GLU A 62 14.31 -0.52 -1.58
C GLU A 62 15.57 -0.20 -0.78
N HIS A 63 15.63 -0.57 0.51
CA HIS A 63 16.88 -0.51 1.26
C HIS A 63 17.68 -1.82 1.04
N GLU A 64 18.42 -1.88 -0.06
CA GLU A 64 19.69 -2.62 -0.17
C GLU A 64 20.87 -1.68 0.13
#